data_AF-A0A2S4VFA3-F1
#
_entry.id   AF-A0A2S4VFA3-F1
#
_cell.length_a   1.000
_cell.length_b   1.000
_cell.length_c   1.000
_cell.angle_alpha   90.00
_cell.angle_beta   90.00
_cell.angle_gamma   90.00
#
_symmetry.space_group_name_H-M   'P 1'
#
loop_
_entity.id
_entity.type
_entity.pdbx_description
1 polymer ?
#
loop_
_entity_poly.entity_id
_entity_poly.type
_entity_poly.pdbx_seq_one_letter_code
_entity_poly.pdbx_strand_id
1 'polypeptide(L)'
;MHIRNFKRFLNDPLSILKDTLFKTLVRKKKPKATKQTCSYPLLIAVHLTQHLISSFDSFYIQTMGPFIEYAASVYFRPVQAQAIMNNINLIAADKTMNTKLIGRVIGGQMLRGQVNYLAQSILDWFGGKFYQSFVQDREAHLLFVEREAAQL
;
A
#
# COMPACT_ATOMS: atom_id res chain seq x y z
N MET A 1 -49.51 15.03 3.46
CA MET A 1 -49.64 13.56 3.48
C MET A 1 -51.12 13.22 3.65
N HIS A 2 -51.77 12.65 2.63
CA HIS A 2 -53.24 12.51 2.59
C HIS A 2 -53.68 11.26 3.38
N ILE A 3 -54.55 11.43 4.38
CA ILE A 3 -55.08 10.38 5.30
C ILE A 3 -55.70 9.17 4.57
N ARG A 4 -56.05 9.31 3.28
CA ARG A 4 -56.66 8.26 2.46
C ARG A 4 -55.70 7.10 2.11
N ASN A 5 -54.39 7.31 2.14
CA ASN A 5 -53.41 6.28 1.74
C ASN A 5 -53.21 5.19 2.81
N PHE A 6 -53.40 5.52 4.10
CA PHE A 6 -53.20 4.57 5.20
C PHE A 6 -54.28 3.49 5.27
N LYS A 7 -55.54 3.85 5.01
CA LYS A 7 -56.65 2.87 5.00
C LYS A 7 -56.50 1.83 3.89
N ARG A 8 -55.93 2.23 2.75
CA ARG A 8 -55.74 1.34 1.60
C ARG A 8 -54.65 0.30 1.85
N PHE A 9 -53.54 0.70 2.49
CA PHE A 9 -52.47 -0.20 2.92
C PHE A 9 -52.93 -1.25 3.93
N LEU A 10 -53.78 -0.84 4.89
CA LEU A 10 -54.30 -1.76 5.92
C LEU A 10 -55.15 -2.89 5.34
N ASN A 11 -55.88 -2.63 4.26
CA ASN A 11 -56.76 -3.60 3.63
C ASN A 11 -56.06 -4.42 2.54
N ASP A 12 -55.06 -3.85 1.86
CA ASP A 12 -54.24 -4.54 0.88
C ASP A 12 -52.81 -3.95 0.89
N PRO A 13 -51.85 -4.63 1.53
CA PRO A 13 -50.49 -4.11 1.67
C PRO A 13 -49.71 -4.04 0.35
N LEU A 14 -50.19 -4.69 -0.71
CA LEU A 14 -49.59 -4.64 -2.06
C LEU A 14 -50.23 -3.57 -2.96
N SER A 15 -51.27 -2.89 -2.49
CA SER A 15 -51.99 -1.86 -3.25
C SER A 15 -51.22 -0.56 -3.45
N ILE A 16 -50.12 -0.36 -2.73
CA ILE A 16 -49.23 0.79 -2.93
C ILE A 16 -48.33 0.49 -4.14
N LEU A 17 -48.58 1.18 -5.24
CA LEU A 17 -47.71 1.18 -6.41
C LEU A 17 -46.28 1.54 -5.99
N LYS A 18 -45.34 0.64 -6.30
CA LYS A 18 -43.92 0.80 -6.02
C LYS A 18 -43.42 2.03 -6.77
N ASP A 19 -43.02 3.05 -6.03
CA ASP A 19 -42.54 4.30 -6.60
C ASP A 19 -41.21 4.05 -7.35
N THR A 20 -41.25 4.27 -8.67
CA THR A 20 -40.15 4.01 -9.60
C THR A 20 -39.04 5.06 -9.53
N LEU A 21 -39.23 6.14 -8.77
CA LEU A 21 -38.22 7.16 -8.53
C LEU A 21 -37.16 6.72 -7.50
N PHE A 22 -37.44 5.69 -6.70
CA PHE A 22 -36.47 5.15 -5.75
C PHE A 22 -35.45 4.25 -6.44
N LYS A 23 -34.25 4.78 -6.69
CA LYS A 23 -33.11 3.99 -7.12
C LYS A 23 -32.50 3.25 -5.93
N THR A 24 -32.56 1.92 -5.94
CA THR A 24 -31.85 1.09 -4.97
C THR A 24 -30.34 1.24 -5.17
N LEU A 25 -29.64 1.81 -4.19
CA LEU A 25 -28.17 1.88 -4.23
C LEU A 25 -27.58 0.49 -4.01
N VAL A 26 -27.12 -0.16 -5.07
CA VAL A 26 -26.39 -1.43 -4.98
C VAL A 26 -24.97 -1.13 -4.51
N ARG A 27 -24.62 -1.56 -3.29
CA ARG A 27 -23.27 -1.44 -2.75
C ARG A 27 -22.28 -2.16 -3.66
N LYS A 28 -21.41 -1.42 -4.36
CA LYS A 28 -20.28 -2.00 -5.10
C LYS A 28 -19.34 -2.67 -4.11
N LYS A 29 -19.13 -3.98 -4.28
CA LYS A 29 -18.20 -4.76 -3.46
C LYS A 29 -16.79 -4.20 -3.67
N LYS A 30 -16.14 -3.77 -2.59
CA LYS A 30 -14.72 -3.37 -2.67
C LYS A 30 -13.91 -4.59 -3.13
N PRO A 31 -12.96 -4.43 -4.06
CA PRO A 31 -12.05 -5.52 -4.42
C PRO A 31 -11.42 -6.06 -3.13
N LYS A 32 -11.35 -7.39 -3.00
CA LYS A 32 -10.65 -8.01 -1.88
C LYS A 32 -9.23 -7.45 -1.87
N ALA A 33 -8.78 -6.91 -0.73
CA ALA A 33 -7.39 -6.53 -0.55
C ALA A 33 -6.53 -7.73 -0.91
N THR A 34 -5.58 -7.54 -1.83
CA THR A 34 -4.52 -8.50 -2.11
C THR A 34 -3.89 -8.85 -0.77
N LYS A 35 -3.80 -10.14 -0.41
CA LYS A 35 -3.15 -10.55 0.83
C LYS A 35 -1.75 -9.92 0.85
N GLN A 36 -1.40 -9.26 1.95
CA GLN A 36 -0.04 -8.75 2.15
C GLN A 36 0.90 -9.96 2.12
N THR A 37 1.79 -10.00 1.15
CA THR A 37 2.64 -11.16 0.82
C THR A 37 4.13 -10.88 1.03
N CYS A 38 4.48 -9.94 1.92
CA CYS A 38 5.91 -9.71 2.17
C CYS A 38 6.51 -10.84 3.01
N SER A 39 7.47 -11.53 2.40
CA SER A 39 8.18 -12.72 2.88
C SER A 39 9.62 -12.41 3.31
N TYR A 40 9.99 -11.13 3.43
CA TYR A 40 11.34 -10.77 3.84
C TYR A 40 11.57 -11.07 5.32
N PRO A 41 12.78 -11.52 5.70
CA PRO A 41 13.17 -11.61 7.11
C PRO A 41 13.00 -10.25 7.81
N LEU A 42 12.71 -10.29 9.11
CA LEU A 42 12.43 -9.09 9.91
C LEU A 42 13.51 -8.01 9.75
N LEU A 43 14.79 -8.40 9.75
CA LEU A 43 15.91 -7.46 9.60
C LEU A 43 15.84 -6.68 8.28
N ILE A 44 15.55 -7.37 7.18
CA ILE A 44 15.46 -6.77 5.84
C ILE A 44 14.24 -5.84 5.75
N ALA A 45 13.12 -6.28 6.32
CA ALA A 45 11.89 -5.50 6.40
C ALA A 45 12.07 -4.20 7.20
N VAL A 46 12.76 -4.26 8.35
CA VAL A 46 13.08 -3.10 9.17
C VAL A 46 14.01 -2.14 8.43
N HIS A 47 15.06 -2.65 7.79
CA HIS A 47 16.01 -1.81 7.06
C HIS A 47 15.33 -1.06 5.91
N LEU A 48 14.48 -1.71 5.13
CA LEU A 48 13.73 -1.02 4.07
C LEU A 48 12.80 0.06 4.65
N THR A 49 12.11 -0.24 5.75
CA THR A 49 11.21 0.72 6.41
C THR A 49 11.97 1.96 6.87
N GLN A 50 13.14 1.79 7.49
CA GLN A 50 14.00 2.89 7.93
C GLN A 50 14.55 3.69 6.75
N HIS A 51 15.00 3.01 5.70
CA HIS A 51 15.47 3.64 4.46
C HIS A 51 14.41 4.56 3.84
N LEU A 52 13.15 4.11 3.78
CA LEU A 52 12.04 4.90 3.24
C LEU A 52 11.74 6.14 4.07
N ILE A 53 11.79 6.04 5.40
CA ILE A 53 11.58 7.19 6.30
C ILE A 53 12.69 8.22 6.08
N SER A 54 13.96 7.80 6.12
CA SER A 54 15.10 8.71 5.92
C SER A 54 15.12 9.34 4.52
N SER A 55 14.75 8.56 3.49
CA SER A 55 14.60 9.06 2.13
C SER A 55 13.49 10.10 2.04
N PHE A 56 12.36 9.87 2.70
CA PHE A 56 11.27 10.83 2.73
C PHE A 56 11.67 12.12 3.45
N ASP A 57 12.42 12.05 4.56
CA ASP A 57 12.93 13.24 5.25
C ASP A 57 13.80 14.09 4.32
N SER A 58 14.67 13.44 3.54
CA SER A 58 15.51 14.11 2.53
C SER A 58 14.66 14.78 1.45
N PHE A 59 13.68 14.06 0.90
CA PHE A 59 12.72 14.62 -0.07
C PHE A 59 11.94 15.80 0.49
N TYR A 60 11.51 15.71 1.75
CA TYR A 60 10.72 16.73 2.41
C TYR A 60 11.52 18.04 2.55
N ILE A 61 12.76 17.95 3.05
CA ILE A 61 13.65 19.11 3.17
C ILE A 61 13.94 19.74 1.80
N GLN A 62 14.20 18.91 0.78
CA GLN A 62 14.43 19.39 -0.59
C GLN A 62 13.20 20.09 -1.19
N THR A 63 12.00 19.63 -0.85
CA THR A 63 10.75 20.15 -1.43
C THR A 63 10.22 21.38 -0.70
N MET A 64 10.33 21.40 0.63
CA MET A 64 9.75 22.44 1.48
C MET A 64 10.75 23.50 1.95
N GLY A 65 12.06 23.22 1.83
CA GLY A 65 13.12 24.08 2.35
C GLY A 65 13.40 23.88 3.85
N PRO A 66 14.34 24.63 4.45
CA PRO A 66 14.81 24.40 5.82
C PRO A 66 13.90 24.97 6.93
N PHE A 67 12.96 25.86 6.61
CA PHE A 67 12.10 26.54 7.61
C PHE A 67 10.66 26.10 7.45
N ILE A 68 10.32 24.97 8.05
CA ILE A 68 9.01 24.34 7.86
C ILE A 68 8.25 24.29 9.18
N GLU A 69 6.97 24.64 9.12
CA GLU A 69 6.04 24.64 10.27
C GLU A 69 5.71 23.23 10.76
N TYR A 70 5.80 22.23 9.87
CA TYR A 70 5.45 20.84 10.15
C TYR A 70 6.64 19.91 9.91
N ALA A 71 6.73 18.85 10.71
CA ALA A 71 7.71 17.80 10.50
C ALA A 71 7.31 16.90 9.31
N ALA A 72 8.30 16.32 8.63
CA ALA A 72 8.09 15.33 7.56
C ALA A 72 7.20 14.16 8.01
N SER A 73 7.32 13.77 9.28
CA SER A 73 6.52 12.73 9.92
C SER A 73 5.01 13.02 9.95
N VAL A 74 4.56 14.25 9.72
CA VAL A 74 3.13 14.57 9.54
C VAL A 74 2.60 13.95 8.24
N TYR A 75 3.44 13.89 7.20
CA TYR A 75 3.06 13.43 5.85
C TYR A 75 3.40 11.95 5.62
N PHE A 76 4.46 11.45 6.25
CA PHE A 76 4.92 10.07 6.07
C PHE A 76 5.49 9.50 7.36
N ARG A 77 4.81 8.49 7.91
CA ARG A 77 5.14 7.84 9.19
C ARG A 77 5.61 6.41 8.97
N PRO A 78 6.14 5.76 10.02
CA PRO A 78 6.47 4.34 9.95
C PRO A 78 5.33 3.45 9.45
N VAL A 79 4.08 3.82 9.70
CA VAL A 79 2.90 3.05 9.21
C VAL A 79 2.83 3.05 7.68
N GLN A 80 3.05 4.19 7.02
CA GLN A 80 3.07 4.25 5.55
C GLN A 80 4.29 3.53 4.97
N ALA A 81 5.47 3.70 5.58
CA ALA A 81 6.67 2.98 5.17
C ALA A 81 6.49 1.45 5.29
N GLN A 82 5.88 0.98 6.37
CA GLN A 82 5.57 -0.42 6.58
C GLN A 82 4.51 -0.93 5.60
N ALA A 83 3.52 -0.10 5.24
CA ALA A 83 2.53 -0.46 4.22
C ALA A 83 3.17 -0.68 2.84
N ILE A 84 4.16 0.14 2.47
CA ILE A 84 4.98 -0.07 1.27
C ILE A 84 5.76 -1.38 1.39
N MET A 85 6.49 -1.59 2.49
CA MET A 85 7.28 -2.80 2.73
C MET A 85 6.42 -4.07 2.64
N ASN A 86 5.24 -4.08 3.25
CA ASN A 86 4.32 -5.22 3.22
C ASN A 86 3.81 -5.57 1.82
N ASN A 87 3.90 -4.62 0.87
CA ASN A 87 3.48 -4.80 -0.52
C ASN A 87 4.66 -4.76 -1.50
N ILE A 88 5.91 -4.81 -1.02
CA ILE A 88 7.11 -4.58 -1.84
C ILE A 88 7.20 -5.56 -3.02
N ASN A 89 6.86 -6.83 -2.81
CA ASN A 89 6.85 -7.85 -3.86
C ASN A 89 5.88 -7.49 -5.00
N LEU A 90 4.73 -6.89 -4.69
CA LEU A 90 3.76 -6.45 -5.69
C LEU A 90 4.15 -5.11 -6.32
N ILE A 91 4.85 -4.26 -5.56
CA ILE A 91 5.35 -2.97 -6.05
C ILE A 91 6.50 -3.19 -7.05
N ALA A 92 7.33 -4.22 -6.82
CA ALA A 92 8.56 -4.50 -7.57
C ALA A 92 8.47 -5.67 -8.57
N ALA A 93 7.30 -6.30 -8.72
CA ALA A 93 7.13 -7.57 -9.44
C ALA A 93 7.74 -7.59 -10.85
N ASP A 94 7.54 -6.54 -11.63
CA ASP A 94 7.87 -6.51 -13.07
C ASP A 94 9.15 -5.72 -13.38
N LYS A 95 10.08 -5.62 -12.42
CA LYS A 95 11.28 -4.75 -12.48
C LYS A 95 10.97 -3.27 -12.75
N THR A 96 9.70 -2.90 -12.71
CA THR A 96 9.18 -1.54 -12.83
C THR A 96 8.41 -1.24 -11.55
N MET A 97 8.67 -0.08 -10.95
CA MET A 97 8.01 0.30 -9.70
C MET A 97 6.55 0.67 -9.97
N ASN A 98 5.63 -0.07 -9.36
CA ASN A 98 4.20 0.22 -9.44
C ASN A 98 3.84 1.44 -8.58
N THR A 99 4.09 2.63 -9.11
CA THR A 99 3.81 3.92 -8.46
C THR A 99 2.35 4.10 -8.08
N LYS A 100 1.42 3.55 -8.88
CA LYS A 100 -0.02 3.55 -8.55
C LYS A 100 -0.30 2.76 -7.27
N LEU A 101 0.37 1.62 -7.08
CA LEU A 101 0.24 0.83 -5.85
C LEU A 101 0.88 1.54 -4.67
N ILE A 102 2.06 2.15 -4.84
CA ILE A 102 2.72 2.97 -3.79
C ILE A 102 1.75 4.06 -3.30
N GLY A 103 1.19 4.87 -4.20
CA GLY A 103 0.24 5.91 -3.82
C GLY A 103 -1.03 5.35 -3.14
N ARG A 104 -1.51 4.18 -3.57
CA ARG A 104 -2.66 3.51 -2.95
C ARG A 104 -2.37 3.01 -1.54
N VAL A 105 -1.19 2.44 -1.28
CA VAL A 105 -0.86 1.85 0.04
C VAL A 105 -0.46 2.92 1.07
N ILE A 106 0.14 4.03 0.64
CA ILE A 106 0.36 5.20 1.50
C ILE A 106 -0.99 5.82 1.88
N GLY A 107 -1.85 6.05 0.88
CA GLY A 107 -3.13 6.72 1.07
C GLY A 107 -3.00 8.17 1.55
N GLY A 108 -4.15 8.81 1.80
CA GLY A 108 -4.17 10.18 2.33
C GLY A 108 -3.66 11.25 1.36
N GLN A 109 -3.31 12.42 1.92
CA GLN A 109 -2.70 13.51 1.18
C GLN A 109 -1.22 13.22 0.94
N MET A 110 -0.76 13.47 -0.29
CA MET A 110 0.62 13.24 -0.70
C MET A 110 1.20 14.50 -1.33
N LEU A 111 2.49 14.71 -1.11
CA LEU A 111 3.22 15.80 -1.74
C LEU A 111 3.46 15.50 -3.23
N ARG A 112 3.53 16.55 -4.05
CA ARG A 112 3.85 16.41 -5.46
C ARG A 112 5.24 15.78 -5.62
N GLY A 113 5.32 14.69 -6.38
CA GLY A 113 6.58 13.97 -6.61
C GLY A 113 6.92 12.92 -5.54
N GLN A 114 6.25 12.89 -4.38
CA GLN A 114 6.52 11.94 -3.29
C GLN A 114 6.52 10.49 -3.76
N VAL A 115 5.50 10.09 -4.52
CA VAL A 115 5.36 8.70 -4.99
C VAL A 115 6.51 8.30 -5.91
N ASN A 116 6.90 9.19 -6.83
CA ASN A 116 8.00 8.92 -7.76
C ASN A 116 9.35 8.89 -7.03
N TYR A 117 9.54 9.78 -6.05
CA TYR A 117 10.74 9.79 -5.23
C TYR A 117 10.87 8.52 -4.40
N LEU A 118 9.78 8.08 -3.75
CA LEU A 118 9.78 6.82 -2.99
C LEU A 118 10.01 5.60 -3.90
N ALA A 119 9.45 5.59 -5.11
CA ALA A 119 9.72 4.55 -6.10
C ALA A 119 11.21 4.48 -6.46
N GLN A 120 11.85 5.64 -6.70
CA GLN A 120 13.28 5.69 -6.98
C GLN A 120 14.10 5.26 -5.76
N SER A 121 13.77 5.72 -4.56
CA SER A 121 14.42 5.32 -3.32
C SER A 121 14.39 3.80 -3.08
N ILE A 122 13.30 3.12 -3.47
CA ILE A 122 13.21 1.65 -3.42
C ILE A 122 14.20 1.01 -4.42
N LEU A 123 14.27 1.54 -5.64
CA LEU A 123 15.23 1.05 -6.65
C LEU A 123 16.67 1.24 -6.19
N ASP A 124 16.98 2.40 -5.62
CA ASP A 124 18.30 2.70 -5.06
C ASP A 124 18.63 1.77 -3.88
N TRP A 125 17.64 1.44 -3.05
CA TRP A 125 17.79 0.47 -1.97
C TRP A 125 18.09 -0.94 -2.50
N PHE A 126 17.38 -1.38 -3.54
CA PHE A 126 17.68 -2.65 -4.20
C PHE A 126 19.09 -2.67 -4.81
N GLY A 127 19.57 -1.54 -5.35
CA GLY A 127 20.96 -1.39 -5.80
C GLY A 127 21.98 -1.21 -4.67
N GLY A 128 21.52 -1.01 -3.43
CA GLY A 128 22.36 -0.70 -2.28
C GLY A 128 23.13 -1.92 -1.76
N LYS A 129 24.31 -1.66 -1.18
CA LYS A 129 25.20 -2.69 -0.62
C LYS A 129 24.48 -3.64 0.34
N PHE A 130 23.65 -3.10 1.24
CA PHE A 130 22.92 -3.90 2.22
C PHE A 130 22.02 -4.96 1.58
N TYR A 131 21.19 -4.58 0.60
CA TYR A 131 20.30 -5.52 -0.06
C TYR A 131 21.07 -6.52 -0.92
N GLN A 132 22.08 -6.05 -1.65
CA GLN A 132 22.92 -6.90 -2.48
C GLN A 132 23.65 -7.98 -1.66
N SER A 133 24.20 -7.63 -0.49
CA SER A 133 24.80 -8.61 0.43
C SER A 133 23.78 -9.63 0.91
N PHE A 134 22.56 -9.21 1.29
CA PHE A 134 21.50 -10.15 1.67
C PHE A 134 21.14 -11.15 0.55
N VAL A 135 21.06 -10.67 -0.70
CA VAL A 135 20.79 -11.55 -1.86
C VAL A 135 21.93 -12.55 -2.05
N GLN A 136 23.18 -12.09 -1.99
CA GLN A 136 24.37 -12.94 -2.13
C GLN A 136 24.44 -14.01 -1.04
N ASP A 137 24.23 -13.64 0.23
CA ASP A 137 24.24 -14.58 1.36
C ASP A 137 23.15 -15.64 1.20
N ARG A 138 21.96 -15.24 0.73
CA ARG A 138 20.84 -16.14 0.49
C ARG A 138 21.13 -17.11 -0.66
N GLU A 139 21.71 -16.63 -1.76
CA GLU A 139 22.11 -17.48 -2.89
C GLU A 139 23.21 -18.48 -2.48
N ALA A 140 24.22 -18.03 -1.74
CA ALA A 140 25.27 -18.90 -1.22
C ALA A 140 24.71 -19.99 -0.30
N HIS A 141 23.76 -19.64 0.56
CA HIS A 141 23.08 -20.61 1.42
C HIS A 141 22.28 -21.65 0.63
N LEU A 142 21.53 -21.23 -0.40
CA LEU A 142 20.77 -22.16 -1.25
C LEU A 142 21.70 -23.13 -1.98
N LEU A 143 22.81 -22.64 -2.55
CA LEU A 143 23.81 -23.50 -3.20
C LEU A 143 24.45 -24.49 -2.23
N PHE A 144 24.67 -24.10 -0.97
CA PHE A 144 25.14 -25.01 0.06
C PHE A 144 24.12 -26.12 0.33
N VAL A 145 22.85 -25.78 0.53
CA VAL A 145 21.77 -26.75 0.77
C VAL A 145 21.61 -27.73 -0.39
N GLU A 146 21.66 -27.25 -1.64
CA GLU A 146 21.58 -28.10 -2.82
C GLU A 146 22.75 -29.09 -2.93
N ARG A 147 23.97 -28.65 -2.58
CA ARG A 147 25.15 -29.52 -2.57
C ARG A 147 25.07 -30.61 -1.50
N GLU A 148 24.60 -30.28 -0.31
CA GLU A 148 24.39 -31.25 0.77
C GLU A 148 23.31 -32.26 0.41
N ALA A 149 22.19 -31.80 -0.17
CA ALA A 149 21.10 -32.67 -0.60
C ALA A 149 21.51 -33.66 -1.70
N ALA A 150 22.46 -33.29 -2.56
CA ALA A 150 22.99 -34.15 -3.62
C ALA A 150 24.00 -35.22 -3.12
N GLN A 151 24.44 -35.13 -1.87
CA GLN A 151 25.36 -36.10 -1.25
C GLN A 151 24.64 -37.18 -0.41
N LEU A 152 23.32 -37.06 -0.25
CA LEU A 152 22.44 -38.05 0.40
C LEU A 152 21.82 -39.00 -0.62
#